data_AF-A0A8S1XS02-F1
#
_entry.id   AF-A0A8S1XS02-F1
#
_cell.length_a   1.000
_cell.length_b   1.000
_cell.length_c   1.000
_cell.angle_alpha   90.00
_cell.angle_beta   90.00
_cell.angle_gamma   90.00
#
_symmetry.space_group_name_H-M   'P 1'
#
loop_
_entity.id
_entity.type
_entity.pdbx_description
1 polymer ?
#
loop_
_entity_poly.entity_id
_entity_poly.type
_entity_poly.pdbx_seq_one_letter_code
_entity_poly.pdbx_strand_id
1 'polypeptide(L)'
;MSEKKFQELTDKRQGLENELKILEKQIFDLETKYLEETAATGNVIKGWEGYTTIKSGKLNGNVPRKTKANANDRIFSQSSKTSPFYQITETVVEEPKSPKSPQFRPRRMKKKKHYGYKKDDVVENSQGSSSEDFQQDQVKKVKGSKKI
;
A
#
# COMPACT_ATOMS: atom_id res chain seq x y z
N MET A 1 11.55 -29.06 54.40
CA MET A 1 10.77 -27.80 54.28
C MET A 1 11.24 -26.94 53.12
N SER A 2 12.55 -26.79 52.91
CA SER A 2 13.14 -26.09 51.75
C SER A 2 12.71 -26.66 50.39
N GLU A 3 12.76 -27.99 50.24
CA GLU A 3 12.43 -28.67 48.97
C GLU A 3 11.01 -28.37 48.48
N LYS A 4 10.01 -28.41 49.36
CA LYS A 4 8.62 -28.11 49.02
C LYS A 4 8.45 -26.66 48.56
N LYS A 5 9.16 -25.72 49.20
CA LYS A 5 9.08 -24.29 48.82
C LYS A 5 9.75 -24.04 47.49
N PHE A 6 10.87 -24.71 47.22
CA PHE A 6 11.55 -24.67 45.93
C PHE A 6 10.61 -25.16 44.82
N GLN A 7 9.97 -26.32 45.00
CA GLN A 7 9.02 -26.87 44.03
C GLN A 7 7.84 -25.92 43.76
N GLU A 8 7.27 -25.32 44.80
CA GLU A 8 6.17 -24.36 44.64
C GLU A 8 6.58 -23.15 43.79
N LEU A 9 7.81 -22.64 43.98
CA LEU A 9 8.33 -21.52 43.20
C LEU A 9 8.62 -21.91 41.76
N THR A 10 9.13 -23.11 41.51
CA THR A 10 9.36 -23.61 40.15
C THR A 10 8.05 -23.80 39.40
N ASP A 11 7.02 -24.36 40.05
CA ASP A 11 5.71 -24.56 39.44
C ASP A 11 5.04 -23.24 39.10
N LYS A 12 5.12 -22.25 40.01
CA LYS A 12 4.63 -20.88 39.77
C LYS A 12 5.35 -20.21 38.62
N ARG A 13 6.67 -20.31 38.58
CA ARG A 13 7.49 -19.78 37.48
C ARG A 13 7.05 -20.40 36.15
N GLN A 14 6.90 -21.72 36.10
CA GLN A 14 6.49 -22.43 34.89
C GLN A 14 5.07 -22.03 34.45
N GLY A 15 4.14 -21.86 35.41
CA GLY A 15 2.79 -21.37 35.13
C GLY A 15 2.79 -19.99 34.48
N LEU A 16 3.54 -19.05 35.04
CA LEU A 16 3.69 -17.70 34.49
C LEU A 16 4.36 -17.69 33.11
N GLU A 17 5.38 -18.52 32.90
CA GLU A 17 6.04 -18.66 31.59
C GLU A 17 5.07 -19.19 30.52
N ASN A 18 4.17 -20.10 30.88
CA ASN A 18 3.16 -20.62 29.97
C ASN A 18 2.07 -19.58 29.67
N GLU A 19 1.59 -18.86 30.69
CA GLU A 19 0.62 -17.78 30.53
C GLU A 19 1.18 -16.67 29.63
N LEU A 20 2.44 -16.28 29.84
CA LEU A 20 3.13 -15.30 28.99
C LEU A 20 3.13 -15.73 27.53
N LYS A 21 3.50 -16.99 27.23
CA LYS A 21 3.50 -17.52 25.86
C LYS A 21 2.12 -17.48 25.21
N ILE A 22 1.06 -17.78 25.98
CA ILE A 22 -0.32 -17.73 25.49
C ILE A 22 -0.70 -16.29 25.12
N LEU A 23 -0.41 -15.33 26.01
CA LEU A 23 -0.72 -13.92 25.78
C LEU A 23 0.06 -13.36 24.57
N GLU A 24 1.35 -13.64 24.47
CA GLU A 24 2.17 -13.17 23.35
C GLU A 24 1.68 -13.74 22.01
N LYS A 25 1.25 -15.01 21.99
CA LYS A 25 0.61 -15.60 20.81
C LYS A 25 -0.70 -14.91 20.47
N GLN A 26 -1.54 -14.64 21.46
CA GLN A 26 -2.80 -13.94 21.26
C GLN A 26 -2.58 -12.52 20.70
N ILE A 27 -1.61 -11.78 21.23
CA ILE A 27 -1.23 -10.46 20.73
C ILE A 27 -0.82 -10.55 19.26
N PHE A 28 0.03 -11.51 18.91
CA PHE A 28 0.49 -11.70 17.53
C PHE A 28 -0.66 -12.00 16.55
N ASP A 29 -1.59 -12.87 16.95
CA ASP A 29 -2.75 -13.25 16.14
C ASP A 29 -3.70 -12.06 15.95
N LEU A 30 -4.01 -11.33 17.03
CA LEU A 30 -4.86 -10.14 17.01
C LEU A 30 -4.25 -8.99 16.21
N GLU A 31 -2.95 -8.79 16.34
CA GLU A 31 -2.21 -7.76 15.60
C GLU A 31 -2.23 -8.05 14.10
N THR A 32 -2.07 -9.32 13.69
CA THR A 32 -2.20 -9.73 12.29
C THR A 32 -3.57 -9.34 11.74
N LYS A 33 -4.63 -9.72 12.46
CA LYS A 33 -6.02 -9.40 12.07
C LYS A 33 -6.24 -7.89 11.99
N TYR A 34 -5.81 -7.14 13.00
CA TYR A 34 -5.99 -5.70 13.07
C TYR A 34 -5.29 -4.98 11.90
N LEU A 35 -4.04 -5.33 11.60
CA LEU A 35 -3.29 -4.71 10.51
C LEU A 35 -3.90 -5.00 9.14
N GLU A 36 -4.41 -6.21 8.92
CA GLU A 36 -5.05 -6.60 7.66
C GLU A 36 -6.40 -5.91 7.46
N GLU A 37 -7.22 -5.82 8.50
CA GLU A 37 -8.56 -5.21 8.44
C GLU A 37 -8.51 -3.68 8.32
N THR A 38 -7.54 -3.04 8.98
CA THR A 38 -7.45 -1.58 9.04
C THR A 38 -6.55 -0.94 7.97
N ALA A 39 -5.93 -1.75 7.11
CA ALA A 39 -4.98 -1.28 6.09
C ALA A 39 -5.53 -0.17 5.18
N ALA A 40 -6.83 -0.19 4.88
CA ALA A 40 -7.47 0.78 4.01
C ALA A 40 -7.89 2.07 4.74
N THR A 41 -8.48 1.94 5.92
CA THR A 41 -9.13 3.03 6.66
C THR A 41 -8.15 3.89 7.45
N GLY A 42 -6.96 3.37 7.71
CA GLY A 42 -6.02 3.94 8.67
C GLY A 42 -6.08 3.20 10.00
N ASN A 43 -5.01 3.32 10.78
CA ASN A 43 -4.83 2.58 12.03
C ASN A 43 -3.90 3.33 12.98
N VAL A 44 -3.75 2.81 14.21
CA VAL A 44 -2.92 3.44 15.26
C VAL A 44 -1.45 3.60 14.85
N ILE A 45 -0.97 2.82 13.89
CA ILE A 45 0.44 2.79 13.49
C ILE A 45 0.73 3.82 12.39
N LYS A 46 -0.17 3.93 11.41
CA LYS A 46 0.00 4.80 10.23
C LYS A 46 -0.82 6.08 10.31
N GLY A 47 -1.70 6.21 11.29
CA GLY A 47 -2.65 7.30 11.43
C GLY A 47 -3.97 7.06 10.70
N TRP A 48 -4.89 8.02 10.84
CA TRP A 48 -6.29 7.94 10.37
C TRP A 48 -6.56 8.80 9.12
N GLU A 49 -5.54 9.24 8.40
CA GLU A 49 -5.69 10.10 7.22
C GLU A 49 -6.57 9.45 6.14
N GLY A 50 -6.43 8.13 5.98
CA GLY A 50 -7.23 7.31 5.06
C GLY A 50 -8.73 7.39 5.32
N TYR A 51 -9.17 7.62 6.56
CA TYR A 51 -10.57 7.65 6.94
C TYR A 51 -11.36 8.72 6.19
N THR A 52 -10.77 9.91 5.98
CA THR A 52 -11.41 11.00 5.24
C THR A 52 -11.44 10.73 3.73
N THR A 53 -10.42 10.05 3.21
CA THR A 53 -10.30 9.69 1.79
C THR A 53 -11.27 8.58 1.38
N ILE A 54 -11.53 7.60 2.26
CA ILE A 54 -12.54 6.56 2.05
C ILE A 54 -13.94 7.16 2.10
N LYS A 55 -14.23 7.99 3.11
CA LYS A 55 -15.56 8.60 3.28
C LYS A 55 -15.96 9.52 2.14
N SER A 56 -15.00 10.20 1.53
CA SER A 56 -15.25 11.11 0.41
C SER A 56 -15.39 10.40 -0.94
N GLY A 57 -15.26 9.06 -1.00
CA GLY A 57 -15.36 8.29 -2.25
C GLY A 57 -14.27 8.61 -3.28
N LYS A 58 -13.27 9.42 -2.91
CA LYS A 58 -12.19 9.87 -3.80
C LYS A 58 -11.18 8.76 -4.09
N LEU A 59 -11.24 7.65 -3.34
CA LEU A 59 -10.43 6.46 -3.57
C LEU A 59 -11.03 5.60 -4.70
N ASN A 60 -11.03 6.14 -5.91
CA ASN A 60 -11.34 5.38 -7.12
C ASN A 60 -10.21 4.36 -7.38
N GLY A 61 -10.39 3.12 -6.92
CA GLY A 61 -9.66 1.95 -7.42
C GLY A 61 -8.27 1.65 -6.83
N ASN A 62 -7.73 2.50 -5.95
CA ASN A 62 -6.40 2.31 -5.36
C ASN A 62 -6.43 1.88 -3.88
N VAL A 63 -7.51 1.22 -3.43
CA VAL A 63 -7.51 0.53 -2.13
C VAL A 63 -6.41 -0.54 -2.19
N PRO A 64 -5.36 -0.46 -1.36
CA PRO A 64 -4.32 -1.47 -1.37
C PRO A 64 -4.97 -2.80 -0.98
N ARG A 65 -5.14 -3.68 -1.97
CA ARG A 65 -5.64 -5.05 -1.80
C ARG A 65 -4.78 -5.73 -0.75
N LYS A 66 -5.40 -6.18 0.36
CA LYS A 66 -4.84 -7.03 1.41
C LYS A 66 -3.31 -6.99 1.46
N THR A 67 -2.76 -5.87 1.92
CA THR A 67 -1.32 -5.79 2.13
C THR A 67 -0.97 -6.70 3.29
N LYS A 68 -0.09 -7.67 3.03
CA LYS A 68 0.48 -8.52 4.08
C LYS A 68 0.99 -7.61 5.20
N ALA A 69 0.60 -7.90 6.44
CA ALA A 69 1.05 -7.15 7.61
C ALA A 69 2.57 -7.07 7.60
N ASN A 70 3.12 -5.85 7.57
CA ASN A 70 4.56 -5.65 7.57
C ASN A 70 5.11 -6.04 8.94
N ALA A 71 6.28 -6.68 8.97
CA ALA A 71 6.92 -7.07 10.23
C ALA A 71 7.22 -5.85 11.11
N ASN A 72 7.62 -4.73 10.51
CA ASN A 72 7.91 -3.48 11.23
C ASN A 72 6.65 -2.84 11.83
N ASP A 73 5.47 -3.10 11.27
CA ASP A 73 4.20 -2.58 11.78
C ASP A 73 3.70 -3.40 12.99
N ARG A 74 4.44 -4.42 13.45
CA ARG A 74 4.03 -5.28 14.56
C ARG A 74 4.54 -4.78 15.92
N ILE A 75 4.22 -3.52 16.25
CA ILE A 75 4.76 -2.82 17.41
C ILE A 75 4.42 -3.50 18.75
N PHE A 76 3.29 -4.21 18.84
CA PHE A 76 2.89 -4.89 20.07
C PHE A 76 3.69 -6.18 20.24
N SER A 77 3.82 -6.99 19.19
CA SER A 77 4.68 -8.18 19.25
C SER A 77 6.16 -7.82 19.47
N GLN A 78 6.63 -6.71 18.89
CA GLN A 78 8.00 -6.23 19.07
C GLN A 78 8.31 -5.70 20.48
N SER A 79 7.28 -5.31 21.25
CA SER A 79 7.48 -4.83 22.62
C SER A 79 7.97 -5.93 23.59
N SER A 80 7.84 -7.21 23.22
CA SER A 80 8.38 -8.33 23.99
C SER A 80 9.40 -9.13 23.17
N LYS A 81 10.60 -9.31 23.74
CA LYS A 81 11.68 -10.10 23.11
C LYS A 81 11.40 -11.60 23.09
N THR A 82 10.52 -12.09 23.95
CA THR A 82 10.13 -13.52 24.02
C THR A 82 9.00 -13.86 23.06
N SER A 83 8.41 -12.86 22.41
CA SER A 83 7.23 -13.05 21.58
C SER A 83 7.50 -13.94 20.35
N PRO A 84 6.45 -14.60 19.81
CA PRO A 84 6.54 -15.40 18.60
C PRO A 84 7.11 -14.66 17.38
N PHE A 85 7.05 -13.32 17.37
CA PHE A 85 7.61 -12.50 16.29
C PHE A 85 9.09 -12.78 16.07
N TYR A 86 9.88 -12.86 17.15
CA TYR A 86 11.32 -13.07 17.06
C TYR A 86 11.68 -14.50 16.60
N GLN A 87 10.91 -15.50 17.04
CA GLN A 87 11.06 -16.90 16.61
C GLN A 87 10.84 -17.06 15.09
N ILE A 88 9.88 -16.33 14.54
CA ILE A 88 9.58 -16.34 13.11
C ILE A 88 10.65 -15.57 12.32
N THR A 89 11.20 -14.47 12.85
CA THR A 89 12.25 -13.72 12.14
C THR A 89 13.58 -14.46 12.09
N GLU A 90 13.93 -15.24 13.12
CA GLU A 90 15.18 -16.01 13.16
C GLU A 90 15.15 -17.22 12.21
N THR A 91 13.99 -17.86 12.03
CA THR A 91 13.83 -19.03 11.15
C THR A 91 13.88 -18.70 9.65
N VAL A 92 13.83 -17.42 9.24
CA VAL A 92 13.89 -17.00 7.82
C VAL A 92 15.32 -16.65 7.37
N VAL A 93 16.31 -16.68 8.27
CA VAL A 93 17.71 -16.33 7.93
C VAL A 93 18.52 -17.53 7.39
N GLU A 94 18.03 -18.76 7.52
CA GLU A 94 18.70 -19.97 7.01
C GLU A 94 17.97 -20.60 5.81
N GLU A 95 18.15 -20.04 4.62
CA GLU A 95 18.01 -20.80 3.35
C GLU A 95 19.10 -20.37 2.34
N PRO A 96 19.74 -21.34 1.64
CA PRO A 96 20.97 -21.13 0.90
C PRO A 96 20.75 -20.38 -0.42
N LYS A 97 21.30 -19.16 -0.53
CA LYS A 97 21.42 -18.48 -1.83
C LYS A 97 22.48 -19.17 -2.68
N SER A 98 22.04 -20.17 -3.46
CA SER A 98 22.76 -20.68 -4.62
C SER A 98 23.05 -19.54 -5.62
N PRO A 99 24.24 -19.51 -6.25
CA PRO A 99 24.60 -18.46 -7.19
C PRO A 99 23.83 -18.67 -8.50
N LYS A 100 22.78 -17.86 -8.72
CA LYS A 100 22.09 -17.81 -10.01
C LYS A 100 23.01 -17.14 -11.04
N SER A 101 23.52 -17.93 -11.97
CA SER A 101 24.16 -17.47 -13.19
C SER A 101 23.20 -16.55 -13.98
N PRO A 102 23.71 -15.48 -14.62
CA PRO A 102 22.87 -14.56 -15.38
C PRO A 102 22.38 -15.26 -16.66
N GLN A 103 21.13 -15.74 -16.64
CA GLN A 103 20.45 -16.19 -17.86
C GLN A 103 20.17 -14.99 -18.76
N PHE A 104 20.94 -14.90 -19.84
CA PHE A 104 20.74 -13.98 -20.95
C PHE A 104 19.36 -14.25 -21.59
N ARG A 105 18.38 -13.38 -21.33
CA ARG A 105 17.10 -13.41 -22.07
C ARG A 105 17.27 -12.58 -23.34
N PRO A 106 17.22 -13.16 -24.54
CA PRO A 106 17.32 -12.37 -25.76
C PRO A 106 16.09 -11.46 -25.87
N ARG A 107 16.35 -10.17 -26.12
CA ARG A 107 15.34 -9.14 -26.29
C ARG A 107 14.56 -9.43 -27.58
N ARG A 108 13.27 -9.76 -27.47
CA ARG A 108 12.39 -10.00 -28.62
C ARG A 108 12.28 -8.72 -29.45
N MET A 109 13.02 -8.66 -30.56
CA MET A 109 12.91 -7.55 -31.53
C MET A 109 11.53 -7.56 -32.18
N LYS A 110 10.74 -6.50 -31.98
CA LYS A 110 9.51 -6.31 -32.74
C LYS A 110 9.89 -6.00 -34.19
N LYS A 111 9.51 -6.88 -35.12
CA LYS A 111 9.63 -6.64 -36.57
C LYS A 111 8.88 -5.35 -36.91
N LYS A 112 9.62 -4.31 -37.36
CA LYS A 112 9.02 -3.12 -37.96
C LYS A 112 8.33 -3.55 -39.25
N LYS A 113 7.02 -3.34 -39.37
CA LYS A 113 6.34 -3.40 -40.67
C LYS A 113 6.78 -2.16 -41.45
N HIS A 114 7.48 -2.37 -42.56
CA HIS A 114 7.82 -1.32 -43.51
C HIS A 114 6.53 -0.97 -44.25
N TYR A 115 5.93 0.18 -43.95
CA TYR A 115 4.92 0.75 -44.86
C TYR A 115 5.68 1.50 -45.95
N GLY A 116 5.50 1.03 -47.19
CA GLY A 116 6.13 1.58 -48.37
C GLY A 116 5.73 3.02 -48.62
N TYR A 117 6.74 3.82 -48.91
CA TYR A 117 6.65 5.18 -49.41
C TYR A 117 6.10 5.11 -50.85
N LYS A 118 4.98 5.77 -51.13
CA LYS A 118 4.62 6.19 -52.48
C LYS A 118 4.76 7.70 -52.53
N LYS A 119 5.69 8.15 -53.39
CA LYS A 119 5.76 9.53 -53.89
C LYS A 119 4.63 9.73 -54.91
N ASP A 120 4.55 10.96 -55.41
CA ASP A 120 3.67 11.51 -56.45
C ASP A 120 2.50 12.28 -55.80
N ASP A 121 2.26 13.59 -55.98
CA ASP A 121 2.94 14.64 -56.73
C ASP A 121 2.57 16.00 -56.13
N VAL A 122 3.39 17.00 -56.48
CA VAL A 122 3.33 18.42 -56.14
C VAL A 122 1.99 19.07 -56.49
N VAL A 123 1.36 19.79 -55.55
CA VAL A 123 0.64 21.04 -55.85
C VAL A 123 0.89 22.05 -54.73
N GLU A 124 1.71 23.01 -55.09
CA GLU A 124 1.94 24.31 -54.48
C GLU A 124 0.62 25.10 -54.43
N ASN A 125 0.25 25.65 -53.27
CA ASN A 125 -0.41 26.95 -53.30
C ASN A 125 -0.12 27.75 -52.03
N SER A 126 0.56 28.87 -52.27
CA SER A 126 0.89 29.94 -51.35
C SER A 126 -0.25 30.95 -51.31
N GLN A 127 -0.57 31.46 -50.12
CA GLN A 127 -1.26 32.72 -49.78
C GLN A 127 -1.55 32.63 -48.26
N GLY A 128 -1.04 33.47 -47.36
CA GLY A 128 -0.67 34.87 -47.45
C GLY A 128 -1.81 35.74 -46.89
N SER A 129 -1.53 36.52 -45.83
CA SER A 129 -2.34 37.64 -45.30
C SER A 129 -3.55 37.25 -44.43
N SER A 130 -4.09 37.99 -43.46
CA SER A 130 -3.74 39.12 -42.57
C SER A 130 -5.03 39.41 -41.76
N SER A 131 -4.90 40.04 -40.60
CA SER A 131 -5.84 41.01 -39.99
C SER A 131 -7.26 40.63 -39.54
N GLU A 132 -7.52 41.05 -38.29
CA GLU A 132 -8.70 41.80 -37.78
C GLU A 132 -9.81 41.13 -36.95
N ASP A 133 -10.03 41.82 -35.83
CA ASP A 133 -11.13 41.84 -34.86
C ASP A 133 -12.53 41.57 -35.41
N PHE A 134 -13.37 40.94 -34.57
CA PHE A 134 -14.75 41.42 -34.40
C PHE A 134 -15.32 41.02 -33.03
N GLN A 135 -15.57 42.04 -32.20
CA GLN A 135 -16.44 41.98 -31.04
C GLN A 135 -17.89 41.76 -31.48
N GLN A 136 -18.68 41.01 -30.73
CA GLN A 136 -20.12 41.26 -30.69
C GLN A 136 -20.69 41.10 -29.30
N ASP A 137 -20.96 42.26 -28.70
CA ASP A 137 -21.94 42.49 -27.65
C ASP A 137 -23.32 41.95 -28.05
N GLN A 138 -23.99 41.25 -27.14
CA GLN A 138 -25.44 41.34 -26.99
C GLN A 138 -25.82 41.45 -25.51
N VAL A 139 -26.12 42.68 -25.14
CA VAL A 139 -26.85 43.10 -23.95
C VAL A 139 -28.29 42.57 -24.02
N LYS A 140 -28.84 42.08 -22.90
CA LYS A 140 -30.22 42.35 -22.48
C LYS A 140 -30.44 42.05 -20.99
N LYS A 141 -30.43 43.15 -20.21
CA LYS A 141 -31.03 43.32 -18.88
C LYS A 141 -32.53 42.98 -18.90
N VAL A 142 -33.06 42.36 -17.83
CA VAL A 142 -34.28 42.75 -17.07
C VAL A 142 -34.17 42.12 -15.67
N LYS A 143 -33.72 42.82 -14.61
CA LYS A 143 -34.50 43.50 -13.53
C LYS A 143 -35.65 42.69 -12.89
N GLY A 144 -35.57 42.50 -11.56
CA GLY A 144 -36.72 42.71 -10.67
C GLY A 144 -37.16 41.57 -9.74
N SER A 145 -36.72 41.67 -8.48
CA SER A 145 -37.53 41.61 -7.24
C SER A 145 -38.68 40.59 -7.07
N LYS A 146 -38.59 39.73 -6.05
CA LYS A 146 -39.30 39.90 -4.76
C LYS A 146 -38.99 38.76 -3.79
N LYS A 147 -38.78 39.15 -2.52
CA LYS A 147 -38.75 38.30 -1.34
C LYS A 147 -40.16 37.78 -1.03
N ILE A 148 -40.23 36.56 -0.51
CA ILE A 148 -41.20 36.10 0.50
C ILE A 148 -40.36 35.40 1.57
#